data_AF-A0A8H7DRU4-F1
#
_entry.id   AF-A0A8H7DRU4-F1
#
_cell.length_a   1.000
_cell.length_b   1.000
_cell.length_c   1.000
_cell.angle_alpha   90.00
_cell.angle_beta   90.00
_cell.angle_gamma   90.00
#
_symmetry.space_group_name_H-M   'P 1'
#
loop_
_entity.id
_entity.type
_entity.pdbx_description
1 polymer ?
#
loop_
_entity_poly.entity_id
_entity_poly.type
_entity_poly.pdbx_seq_one_letter_code
_entity_poly.pdbx_strand_id
1 'polypeptide(L)'
;MTPSSSSSTEPRSSLDSETNTSPPSTPKLAPSTNGHTDGDSQAQVQIQALKELLQRTTEEKETLATQYNNLLAKLTAMRTTLGNKLKQDAEELDRREQLLQQLTAQNEDLTSTVETLKEELVASNHEAERAHSELDHVRSRTLLESTQESMLRERELREAQTELERCRMERDEWERTAQQERLAAEESRAYERDLEHERDNSERLYAELEAEKEKSANLQSVLQDFQAAKDHELRQAVKELEAQLTQTTQALAEFKSRALNAELQLEETQSSSSRVHDLEKEVKEKNLLIGKLRHEAVIINEHLMEALRRLRRNSSEVNVDRRLVSNVLLSFLTTPRGDAKRFEMLGLLATVLSWSDAEREKAGLQRTNTPVSGSGMLWGRSPTPAPKAELEKSDETESFSRLWVEFLLTESSAGADNTPPPKNASLPGSPTVASHGLSPSLKSTRRIVSSSSSPMTSSPNLTLGPPPSRKGKEKEITT
;
A
#
# COMPACT_ATOMS: atom_id res chain seq x y z
N MET A 1 -42.95 -110.12 14.85
CA MET A 1 -44.20 -110.81 15.22
C MET A 1 -45.19 -110.60 14.09
N THR A 2 -45.62 -111.59 13.30
CA THR A 2 -45.28 -113.05 13.24
C THR A 2 -43.81 -113.27 12.75
N PRO A 3 -43.29 -114.47 12.34
CA PRO A 3 -43.84 -115.75 11.77
C PRO A 3 -44.47 -116.71 12.84
N SER A 4 -45.16 -117.86 12.64
CA SER A 4 -45.34 -118.93 11.61
C SER A 4 -44.17 -119.91 11.39
N SER A 5 -44.26 -121.25 11.30
CA SER A 5 -45.34 -122.28 11.44
C SER A 5 -44.69 -123.70 11.38
N SER A 6 -45.47 -124.81 11.50
CA SER A 6 -45.12 -126.23 11.15
C SER A 6 -44.13 -127.00 12.06
N SER A 7 -44.10 -128.36 12.17
CA SER A 7 -45.10 -129.43 11.88
C SER A 7 -44.69 -130.82 12.42
N SER A 8 -45.69 -131.63 12.80
CA SER A 8 -45.85 -133.11 12.69
C SER A 8 -44.64 -134.09 12.68
N THR A 9 -44.63 -135.11 13.56
CA THR A 9 -44.62 -136.56 13.19
C THR A 9 -44.71 -137.54 14.39
N GLU A 10 -45.41 -138.66 14.18
CA GLU A 10 -45.20 -139.98 14.84
C GLU A 10 -44.79 -141.00 13.72
N PRO A 11 -44.76 -142.35 13.88
CA PRO A 11 -44.66 -143.23 15.07
C PRO A 11 -43.56 -144.33 14.90
N ARG A 12 -43.61 -145.41 15.73
CA ARG A 12 -43.09 -146.82 15.56
C ARG A 12 -41.98 -147.28 16.54
N SER A 13 -41.75 -148.57 16.80
CA SER A 13 -42.58 -149.82 16.85
C SER A 13 -41.72 -151.05 17.23
N SER A 14 -42.35 -152.21 17.50
CA SER A 14 -41.78 -153.59 17.53
C SER A 14 -40.73 -153.88 18.62
N LEU A 15 -40.46 -155.11 19.11
CA LEU A 15 -41.06 -156.48 19.12
C LEU A 15 -40.46 -157.19 20.39
N ASP A 16 -40.49 -158.48 20.74
CA ASP A 16 -40.88 -159.84 20.25
C ASP A 16 -40.98 -160.74 21.54
N SER A 17 -41.54 -161.95 21.68
CA SER A 17 -42.15 -162.97 20.80
C SER A 17 -43.32 -163.72 21.49
N GLU A 18 -43.84 -164.74 20.81
CA GLU A 18 -45.06 -165.53 21.03
C GLU A 18 -44.90 -166.96 21.62
N THR A 19 -45.88 -167.42 22.42
CA THR A 19 -46.48 -168.81 22.45
C THR A 19 -45.57 -170.04 22.82
N ASN A 20 -46.03 -171.31 22.99
CA ASN A 20 -47.36 -171.95 22.85
C ASN A 20 -47.56 -173.25 23.70
N THR A 21 -48.83 -173.69 23.85
CA THR A 21 -49.37 -175.08 24.07
C THR A 21 -48.85 -176.08 25.14
N SER A 22 -49.81 -176.70 25.86
CA SER A 22 -49.75 -177.96 26.66
C SER A 22 -50.42 -179.15 25.89
N PRO A 23 -50.68 -180.38 26.44
CA PRO A 23 -50.41 -181.00 27.76
C PRO A 23 -49.39 -182.17 27.71
N PRO A 24 -49.63 -183.53 27.70
CA PRO A 24 -50.83 -184.40 27.89
C PRO A 24 -50.73 -185.59 28.91
N SER A 25 -51.90 -186.09 29.35
CA SER A 25 -52.24 -187.49 29.74
C SER A 25 -51.67 -188.17 31.03
N THR A 26 -52.37 -189.25 31.47
CA THR A 26 -52.21 -190.03 32.73
C THR A 26 -51.91 -191.53 32.44
N PRO A 27 -51.66 -192.44 33.43
CA PRO A 27 -52.77 -193.22 34.03
C PRO A 27 -52.61 -193.92 35.44
N LYS A 28 -53.76 -194.13 36.11
CA LYS A 28 -54.26 -195.31 36.91
C LYS A 28 -53.46 -196.14 37.97
N LEU A 29 -54.04 -196.17 39.19
CA LEU A 29 -54.60 -197.31 40.00
C LEU A 29 -53.74 -198.39 40.77
N ALA A 30 -54.36 -198.82 41.89
CA ALA A 30 -54.10 -199.92 42.86
C ALA A 30 -54.25 -201.38 42.30
N PRO A 31 -54.13 -202.55 43.02
CA PRO A 31 -54.53 -202.97 44.41
C PRO A 31 -53.37 -203.54 45.29
N SER A 32 -53.45 -204.09 46.52
CA SER A 32 -54.49 -204.49 47.53
C SER A 32 -54.85 -206.00 47.71
N THR A 33 -55.21 -206.44 48.94
CA THR A 33 -55.59 -207.80 49.45
C THR A 33 -54.45 -208.86 49.53
N ASN A 34 -54.46 -209.98 50.29
CA ASN A 34 -55.22 -210.52 51.46
C ASN A 34 -54.44 -211.73 52.07
N GLY A 35 -54.72 -212.18 53.32
CA GLY A 35 -54.26 -213.52 53.80
C GLY A 35 -54.40 -213.85 55.30
N HIS A 36 -55.18 -214.89 55.63
CA HIS A 36 -55.26 -215.55 56.96
C HIS A 36 -54.37 -216.80 56.99
N THR A 37 -53.86 -217.21 58.17
CA THR A 37 -54.23 -218.49 58.86
C THR A 37 -53.40 -218.73 60.13
N ASP A 38 -53.97 -219.49 61.07
CA ASP A 38 -53.37 -219.89 62.35
C ASP A 38 -52.39 -221.08 62.22
N GLY A 39 -51.52 -221.28 63.21
CA GLY A 39 -50.66 -222.48 63.27
C GLY A 39 -49.53 -222.42 64.31
N ASP A 40 -49.79 -222.92 65.52
CA ASP A 40 -48.77 -223.06 66.56
C ASP A 40 -47.81 -224.23 66.27
N SER A 41 -46.57 -223.93 65.85
CA SER A 41 -45.33 -224.69 66.16
C SER A 41 -44.07 -224.06 65.56
N GLN A 42 -43.16 -223.50 66.35
CA GLN A 42 -43.25 -222.10 66.78
C GLN A 42 -41.85 -221.41 66.72
N ALA A 43 -41.84 -220.07 66.77
CA ALA A 43 -40.75 -219.18 67.18
C ALA A 43 -39.45 -219.01 66.34
N GLN A 44 -38.94 -219.95 65.52
CA GLN A 44 -37.57 -219.79 64.94
C GLN A 44 -37.47 -219.24 63.50
N VAL A 45 -38.39 -219.53 62.58
CA VAL A 45 -38.22 -219.11 61.15
C VAL A 45 -38.67 -217.67 60.89
N GLN A 46 -39.67 -217.17 61.61
CA GLN A 46 -40.29 -215.84 61.37
C GLN A 46 -39.35 -214.64 61.63
N ILE A 47 -38.26 -214.83 62.39
CA ILE A 47 -37.36 -213.75 62.82
C ILE A 47 -36.49 -213.20 61.66
N GLN A 48 -36.25 -213.98 60.60
CA GLN A 48 -35.44 -213.54 59.46
C GLN A 48 -36.21 -212.62 58.51
N ALA A 49 -37.41 -213.03 58.06
CA ALA A 49 -38.21 -212.25 57.10
C ALA A 49 -38.60 -210.85 57.60
N LEU A 50 -38.84 -210.69 58.92
CA LEU A 50 -39.13 -209.39 59.53
C LEU A 50 -37.95 -208.41 59.50
N LYS A 51 -36.70 -208.90 59.48
CA LYS A 51 -35.52 -208.02 59.41
C LYS A 51 -35.33 -207.40 58.03
N GLU A 52 -35.60 -208.17 56.97
CA GLU A 52 -35.45 -207.73 55.59
C GLU A 52 -36.47 -206.65 55.21
N LEU A 53 -37.72 -206.79 55.68
CA LEU A 53 -38.75 -205.74 55.58
C LEU A 53 -38.40 -204.47 56.39
N LEU A 54 -37.80 -204.63 57.58
CA LEU A 54 -37.35 -203.49 58.38
C LEU A 54 -36.20 -202.76 57.70
N GLN A 55 -35.22 -203.48 57.15
CA GLN A 55 -34.11 -202.88 56.41
C GLN A 55 -34.60 -202.09 55.18
N ARG A 56 -35.46 -202.70 54.35
CA ARG A 56 -36.02 -202.04 53.17
C ARG A 56 -36.78 -200.76 53.52
N THR A 57 -37.59 -200.79 54.58
CA THR A 57 -38.32 -199.59 55.03
C THR A 57 -37.41 -198.53 55.66
N THR A 58 -36.23 -198.90 56.20
CA THR A 58 -35.20 -197.91 56.56
C THR A 58 -34.50 -197.29 55.35
N GLU A 59 -34.22 -198.05 54.29
CA GLU A 59 -33.61 -197.55 53.04
C GLU A 59 -34.59 -196.62 52.26
N GLU A 60 -35.87 -196.99 52.20
CA GLU A 60 -36.93 -196.14 51.65
C GLU A 60 -37.13 -194.86 52.50
N LYS A 61 -36.95 -194.93 53.82
CA LYS A 61 -36.96 -193.76 54.71
C LYS A 61 -35.71 -192.89 54.57
N GLU A 62 -34.53 -193.46 54.34
CA GLU A 62 -33.27 -192.73 54.18
C GLU A 62 -33.18 -192.05 52.81
N THR A 63 -33.70 -192.68 51.75
CA THR A 63 -33.87 -192.04 50.44
C THR A 63 -34.88 -190.88 50.48
N LEU A 64 -35.98 -191.01 51.24
CA LEU A 64 -36.89 -189.88 51.49
C LEU A 64 -36.26 -188.79 52.37
N ALA A 65 -35.49 -189.14 53.40
CA ALA A 65 -34.81 -188.18 54.26
C ALA A 65 -33.70 -187.42 53.53
N THR A 66 -32.93 -188.09 52.67
CA THR A 66 -31.93 -187.45 51.80
C THR A 66 -32.59 -186.57 50.75
N GLN A 67 -33.72 -186.98 50.14
CA GLN A 67 -34.52 -186.10 49.27
C GLN A 67 -35.02 -184.86 50.03
N TYR A 68 -35.58 -185.02 51.23
CA TYR A 68 -36.06 -183.91 52.05
C TYR A 68 -34.92 -182.96 52.42
N ASN A 69 -33.77 -183.49 52.85
CA ASN A 69 -32.57 -182.70 53.12
C ASN A 69 -32.01 -182.00 51.87
N ASN A 70 -32.08 -182.63 50.69
CA ASN A 70 -31.66 -182.00 49.43
C ASN A 70 -32.61 -180.85 49.03
N LEU A 71 -33.91 -181.04 49.24
CA LEU A 71 -34.92 -180.02 48.99
C LEU A 71 -34.78 -178.86 50.00
N LEU A 72 -34.60 -179.15 51.29
CA LEU A 72 -34.32 -178.17 52.34
C LEU A 72 -33.01 -177.42 52.06
N ALA A 73 -31.93 -178.11 51.64
CA ALA A 73 -30.69 -177.48 51.22
C ALA A 73 -30.88 -176.56 49.99
N LYS A 74 -31.69 -176.96 48.99
CA LYS A 74 -32.06 -176.11 47.86
C LYS A 74 -32.94 -174.93 48.27
N LEU A 75 -33.84 -175.10 49.25
CA LEU A 75 -34.70 -174.04 49.77
C LEU A 75 -33.89 -173.04 50.62
N THR A 76 -32.91 -173.51 51.41
CA THR A 76 -31.94 -172.67 52.10
C THR A 76 -31.04 -171.96 51.10
N ALA A 77 -30.51 -172.64 50.08
CA ALA A 77 -29.69 -172.04 49.04
C ALA A 77 -30.45 -170.99 48.22
N MET A 78 -31.72 -171.24 47.87
CA MET A 78 -32.61 -170.23 47.26
C MET A 78 -32.90 -169.10 48.24
N ARG A 79 -33.19 -169.36 49.52
CA ARG A 79 -33.39 -168.30 50.52
C ARG A 79 -32.15 -167.42 50.70
N THR A 80 -30.94 -167.98 50.69
CA THR A 80 -29.69 -167.21 50.81
C THR A 80 -29.35 -166.50 49.51
N THR A 81 -29.52 -167.12 48.34
CA THR A 81 -29.20 -166.46 47.07
C THR A 81 -30.23 -165.42 46.69
N LEU A 82 -31.53 -165.68 46.88
CA LEU A 82 -32.59 -164.70 46.68
C LEU A 82 -32.56 -163.62 47.76
N GLY A 83 -32.24 -163.95 49.02
CA GLY A 83 -32.05 -162.96 50.09
C GLY A 83 -30.87 -162.03 49.82
N ASN A 84 -29.74 -162.58 49.36
CA ASN A 84 -28.57 -161.78 48.97
C ASN A 84 -28.86 -160.96 47.69
N LYS A 85 -29.58 -161.52 46.71
CA LYS A 85 -30.04 -160.76 45.53
C LYS A 85 -30.98 -159.64 45.91
N LEU A 86 -32.10 -159.90 46.59
CA LEU A 86 -33.03 -158.86 47.03
C LEU A 86 -32.35 -157.79 47.89
N LYS A 87 -31.34 -158.13 48.69
CA LYS A 87 -30.52 -157.14 49.40
C LYS A 87 -29.60 -156.35 48.45
N GLN A 88 -28.93 -157.00 47.52
CA GLN A 88 -28.10 -156.34 46.50
C GLN A 88 -28.93 -155.43 45.59
N ASP A 89 -30.08 -155.91 45.13
CA ASP A 89 -31.05 -155.22 44.28
C ASP A 89 -31.64 -154.00 45.03
N ALA A 90 -31.96 -154.15 46.32
CA ALA A 90 -32.36 -153.04 47.18
C ALA A 90 -31.23 -152.02 47.38
N GLU A 91 -30.01 -152.45 47.72
CA GLU A 91 -28.86 -151.53 47.84
C GLU A 91 -28.48 -150.89 46.49
N GLU A 92 -28.76 -151.52 45.35
CA GLU A 92 -28.55 -150.94 44.02
C GLU A 92 -29.68 -149.97 43.65
N LEU A 93 -30.91 -150.24 44.08
CA LEU A 93 -32.05 -149.33 43.99
C LEU A 93 -31.82 -148.09 44.87
N ASP A 94 -31.39 -148.24 46.13
CA ASP A 94 -30.98 -147.15 47.02
C ASP A 94 -29.92 -146.25 46.36
N ARG A 95 -28.89 -146.85 45.74
CA ARG A 95 -27.85 -146.11 45.01
C ARG A 95 -28.39 -145.40 43.77
N ARG A 96 -29.34 -146.01 43.05
CA ARG A 96 -30.02 -145.36 41.91
C ARG A 96 -30.92 -144.22 42.38
N GLU A 97 -31.64 -144.37 43.48
CA GLU A 97 -32.47 -143.30 44.06
C GLU A 97 -31.61 -142.14 44.58
N GLN A 98 -30.48 -142.42 45.23
CA GLN A 98 -29.51 -141.39 45.62
C GLN A 98 -28.93 -140.64 44.41
N LEU A 99 -28.58 -141.36 43.33
CA LEU A 99 -28.12 -140.74 42.09
C LEU A 99 -29.23 -139.96 41.37
N LEU A 100 -30.47 -140.43 41.41
CA LEU A 100 -31.63 -139.70 40.88
C LEU A 100 -31.91 -138.44 41.70
N GLN A 101 -31.89 -138.50 43.03
CA GLN A 101 -32.03 -137.35 43.93
C GLN A 101 -30.90 -136.32 43.73
N GLN A 102 -29.66 -136.79 43.54
CA GLN A 102 -28.54 -135.93 43.20
C GLN A 102 -28.74 -135.26 41.83
N LEU A 103 -29.20 -136.01 40.82
CA LEU A 103 -29.46 -135.49 39.49
C LEU A 103 -30.69 -134.57 39.44
N THR A 104 -31.75 -134.80 40.22
CA THR A 104 -32.89 -133.86 40.30
C THR A 104 -32.46 -132.58 41.00
N ALA A 105 -31.76 -132.66 42.14
CA ALA A 105 -31.19 -131.47 42.80
C ALA A 105 -30.25 -130.69 41.86
N GLN A 106 -29.37 -131.37 41.12
CA GLN A 106 -28.51 -130.72 40.12
C GLN A 106 -29.29 -130.10 38.95
N ASN A 107 -30.40 -130.72 38.51
CA ASN A 107 -31.25 -130.11 37.49
C ASN A 107 -32.05 -128.92 38.04
N GLU A 108 -32.52 -128.98 39.28
CA GLU A 108 -33.20 -127.88 39.99
C GLU A 108 -32.25 -126.68 40.18
N ASP A 109 -31.03 -126.91 40.68
CA ASP A 109 -29.93 -125.93 40.75
C ASP A 109 -29.61 -125.34 39.36
N LEU A 110 -29.50 -126.18 38.33
CA LEU A 110 -29.24 -125.71 36.96
C LEU A 110 -30.42 -124.92 36.39
N THR A 111 -31.68 -125.28 36.68
CA THR A 111 -32.83 -124.49 36.24
C THR A 111 -32.90 -123.14 36.95
N SER A 112 -32.67 -123.09 38.26
CA SER A 112 -32.68 -121.82 39.02
C SER A 112 -31.53 -120.88 38.62
N THR A 113 -30.33 -121.41 38.35
CA THR A 113 -29.22 -120.62 37.79
C THR A 113 -29.49 -120.17 36.36
N VAL A 114 -30.13 -121.00 35.52
CA VAL A 114 -30.56 -120.59 34.17
C VAL A 114 -31.72 -119.59 34.19
N GLU A 115 -32.56 -119.58 35.22
CA GLU A 115 -33.64 -118.59 35.40
C GLU A 115 -33.11 -117.25 35.91
N THR A 116 -32.28 -117.26 36.96
CA THR A 116 -31.60 -116.04 37.43
C THR A 116 -30.72 -115.41 36.35
N LEU A 117 -29.93 -116.19 35.59
CA LEU A 117 -29.15 -115.66 34.46
C LEU A 117 -30.03 -115.08 33.32
N LYS A 118 -31.26 -115.56 33.13
CA LYS A 118 -32.22 -114.92 32.20
C LYS A 118 -32.75 -113.61 32.77
N GLU A 119 -33.09 -113.55 34.06
CA GLU A 119 -33.55 -112.34 34.72
C GLU A 119 -32.46 -111.25 34.72
N GLU A 120 -31.21 -111.61 35.02
CA GLU A 120 -30.04 -110.74 34.92
C GLU A 120 -29.79 -110.25 33.48
N LEU A 121 -29.86 -111.14 32.48
CA LEU A 121 -29.71 -110.78 31.07
C LEU A 121 -30.83 -109.82 30.61
N VAL A 122 -32.07 -110.05 31.05
CA VAL A 122 -33.22 -109.18 30.74
C VAL A 122 -33.07 -107.82 31.45
N ALA A 123 -32.66 -107.80 32.72
CA ALA A 123 -32.41 -106.56 33.46
C ALA A 123 -31.29 -105.74 32.82
N SER A 124 -30.16 -106.39 32.49
CA SER A 124 -29.01 -105.77 31.82
C SER A 124 -29.37 -105.23 30.43
N ASN A 125 -30.20 -105.92 29.66
CA ASN A 125 -30.69 -105.40 28.37
C ASN A 125 -31.58 -104.15 28.55
N HIS A 126 -32.50 -104.15 29.52
CA HIS A 126 -33.29 -102.94 29.81
C HIS A 126 -32.43 -101.77 30.34
N GLU A 127 -31.32 -102.05 31.02
CA GLU A 127 -30.34 -101.04 31.42
C GLU A 127 -29.53 -100.50 30.23
N ALA A 128 -29.13 -101.36 29.30
CA ALA A 128 -28.48 -100.95 28.05
C ALA A 128 -29.41 -100.08 27.19
N GLU A 129 -30.69 -100.47 27.05
CA GLU A 129 -31.71 -99.68 26.34
C GLU A 129 -31.94 -98.31 26.99
N ARG A 130 -32.06 -98.25 28.33
CA ARG A 130 -32.12 -96.98 29.08
C ARG A 130 -30.90 -96.10 28.80
N ALA A 131 -29.69 -96.64 28.99
CA ALA A 131 -28.44 -95.93 28.75
C ALA A 131 -28.29 -95.46 27.29
N HIS A 132 -28.76 -96.23 26.31
CA HIS A 132 -28.80 -95.80 24.91
C HIS A 132 -29.78 -94.64 24.70
N SER A 133 -30.99 -94.71 25.27
CA SER A 133 -31.96 -93.62 25.19
C SER A 133 -31.48 -92.32 25.86
N GLU A 134 -30.74 -92.43 26.97
CA GLU A 134 -30.12 -91.29 27.66
C GLU A 134 -28.96 -90.71 26.84
N LEU A 135 -28.09 -91.55 26.27
CA LEU A 135 -27.02 -91.11 25.38
C LEU A 135 -27.56 -90.40 24.13
N ASP A 136 -28.62 -90.92 23.50
CA ASP A 136 -29.22 -90.31 22.32
C ASP A 136 -30.04 -89.06 22.66
N HIS A 137 -30.63 -88.97 23.85
CA HIS A 137 -31.19 -87.71 24.37
C HIS A 137 -30.10 -86.65 24.59
N VAL A 138 -28.98 -87.00 25.23
CA VAL A 138 -27.84 -86.09 25.45
C VAL A 138 -27.18 -85.68 24.13
N ARG A 139 -27.01 -86.59 23.17
CA ARG A 139 -26.53 -86.28 21.81
C ARG A 139 -27.47 -85.33 21.07
N SER A 140 -28.77 -85.60 21.11
CA SER A 140 -29.78 -84.74 20.47
C SER A 140 -29.80 -83.35 21.10
N ARG A 141 -29.74 -83.27 22.44
CA ARG A 141 -29.67 -82.02 23.19
C ARG A 141 -28.40 -81.23 22.88
N THR A 142 -27.22 -81.85 22.96
CA THR A 142 -25.95 -81.17 22.68
C THR A 142 -25.82 -80.72 21.22
N LEU A 143 -26.42 -81.45 20.27
CA LEU A 143 -26.52 -80.99 18.87
C LEU A 143 -27.44 -79.77 18.73
N LEU A 144 -28.57 -79.73 19.43
CA LEU A 144 -29.48 -78.58 19.43
C LEU A 144 -28.85 -77.36 20.14
N GLU A 145 -28.20 -77.55 21.28
CA GLU A 145 -27.47 -76.49 21.99
C GLU A 145 -26.29 -75.97 21.14
N SER A 146 -25.50 -76.86 20.51
CA SER A 146 -24.39 -76.47 19.63
C SER A 146 -24.86 -75.74 18.36
N THR A 147 -25.99 -76.13 17.76
CA THR A 147 -26.54 -75.43 16.59
C THR A 147 -27.17 -74.09 16.99
N GLN A 148 -27.83 -74.00 18.16
CA GLN A 148 -28.31 -72.74 18.71
C GLN A 148 -27.14 -71.78 19.02
N GLU A 149 -26.08 -72.24 19.68
CA GLU A 149 -24.87 -71.43 19.90
C GLU A 149 -24.24 -70.96 18.58
N SER A 150 -24.15 -71.84 17.58
CA SER A 150 -23.63 -71.46 16.26
C SER A 150 -24.48 -70.37 15.62
N MET A 151 -25.82 -70.50 15.67
CA MET A 151 -26.75 -69.49 15.14
C MET A 151 -26.73 -68.16 15.91
N LEU A 152 -26.39 -68.17 17.20
CA LEU A 152 -26.22 -66.95 17.99
C LEU A 152 -24.88 -66.26 17.65
N ARG A 153 -23.76 -66.98 17.67
CA ARG A 153 -22.44 -66.45 17.26
C ARG A 153 -22.46 -65.92 15.83
N GLU A 154 -23.18 -66.57 14.92
CA GLU A 154 -23.31 -66.12 13.52
C GLU A 154 -24.26 -64.91 13.35
N ARG A 155 -25.06 -64.54 14.36
CA ARG A 155 -25.78 -63.26 14.43
C ARG A 155 -24.90 -62.17 15.01
N GLU A 156 -24.29 -62.43 16.17
CA GLU A 156 -23.34 -61.55 16.85
C GLU A 156 -22.21 -61.10 15.90
N LEU A 157 -21.67 -62.02 15.08
CA LEU A 157 -20.66 -61.70 14.07
C LEU A 157 -21.19 -60.81 12.95
N ARG A 158 -22.45 -60.96 12.52
CA ARG A 158 -23.06 -60.08 11.49
C ARG A 158 -23.39 -58.71 12.05
N GLU A 159 -23.90 -58.65 13.28
CA GLU A 159 -24.19 -57.42 14.00
C GLU A 159 -22.88 -56.62 14.20
N ALA A 160 -21.83 -57.23 14.73
CA ALA A 160 -20.51 -56.63 14.84
C ALA A 160 -19.88 -56.22 13.49
N GLN A 161 -20.13 -56.97 12.40
CA GLN A 161 -19.72 -56.57 11.04
C GLN A 161 -20.44 -55.31 10.57
N THR A 162 -21.78 -55.25 10.71
CA THR A 162 -22.56 -54.07 10.29
C THR A 162 -22.29 -52.84 11.14
N GLU A 163 -22.04 -52.98 12.44
CA GLU A 163 -21.58 -51.88 13.30
C GLU A 163 -20.19 -51.38 12.87
N LEU A 164 -19.26 -52.28 12.58
CA LEU A 164 -17.92 -51.95 12.11
C LEU A 164 -17.92 -51.29 10.72
N GLU A 165 -18.85 -51.67 9.84
CA GLU A 165 -19.09 -50.99 8.56
C GLU A 165 -19.71 -49.60 8.79
N ARG A 166 -20.70 -49.47 9.67
CA ARG A 166 -21.27 -48.15 10.03
C ARG A 166 -20.21 -47.20 10.56
N CYS A 167 -19.38 -47.63 11.52
CA CYS A 167 -18.33 -46.80 12.10
C CYS A 167 -17.18 -46.49 11.11
N ARG A 168 -16.99 -47.28 10.05
CA ARG A 168 -16.13 -46.90 8.92
C ARG A 168 -16.75 -45.78 8.09
N MET A 169 -18.04 -45.90 7.75
CA MET A 169 -18.76 -44.85 7.00
C MET A 169 -18.82 -43.54 7.78
N GLU A 170 -19.15 -43.59 9.07
CA GLU A 170 -19.14 -42.44 9.99
C GLU A 170 -17.75 -41.78 10.04
N ARG A 171 -16.67 -42.57 10.20
CA ARG A 171 -15.29 -42.05 10.15
C ARG A 171 -15.00 -41.35 8.83
N ASP A 172 -15.37 -41.96 7.70
CA ASP A 172 -15.08 -41.41 6.37
C ASP A 172 -15.92 -40.16 6.09
N GLU A 173 -17.08 -40.01 6.72
CA GLU A 173 -17.89 -38.80 6.74
C GLU A 173 -17.24 -37.70 7.58
N TRP A 174 -16.78 -38.00 8.80
CA TRP A 174 -16.02 -37.06 9.63
C TRP A 174 -14.69 -36.64 9.03
N GLU A 175 -14.01 -37.52 8.29
CA GLU A 175 -12.82 -37.13 7.53
C GLU A 175 -13.18 -36.18 6.38
N ARG A 176 -14.24 -36.47 5.62
CA ARG A 176 -14.71 -35.58 4.54
C ARG A 176 -15.15 -34.20 5.04
N THR A 177 -15.86 -34.10 6.17
CA THR A 177 -16.22 -32.80 6.75
C THR A 177 -14.99 -32.07 7.28
N ALA A 178 -14.08 -32.75 7.99
CA ALA A 178 -12.83 -32.14 8.46
C ALA A 178 -11.90 -31.68 7.32
N GLN A 179 -11.92 -32.36 6.16
CA GLN A 179 -11.24 -31.90 4.95
C GLN A 179 -11.92 -30.65 4.36
N GLN A 180 -13.25 -30.62 4.29
CA GLN A 180 -14.02 -29.46 3.80
C GLN A 180 -13.83 -28.23 4.70
N GLU A 181 -13.85 -28.39 6.03
CA GLU A 181 -13.60 -27.32 6.99
C GLU A 181 -12.17 -26.75 6.87
N ARG A 182 -11.17 -27.61 6.60
CA ARG A 182 -9.79 -27.15 6.34
C ARG A 182 -9.70 -26.33 5.05
N LEU A 183 -10.32 -26.79 3.97
CA LEU A 183 -10.35 -26.04 2.71
C LEU A 183 -11.05 -24.68 2.88
N ALA A 184 -12.22 -24.65 3.54
CA ALA A 184 -12.92 -23.40 3.84
C ALA A 184 -12.09 -22.44 4.74
N ALA A 185 -11.32 -22.98 5.70
CA ALA A 185 -10.41 -22.19 6.52
C ALA A 185 -9.16 -21.71 5.74
N GLU A 186 -8.67 -22.47 4.78
CA GLU A 186 -7.57 -22.08 3.88
C GLU A 186 -8.01 -21.02 2.87
N GLU A 187 -9.24 -21.13 2.35
CA GLU A 187 -9.91 -20.11 1.53
C GLU A 187 -10.17 -18.82 2.33
N SER A 188 -10.73 -18.89 3.54
CA SER A 188 -10.90 -17.71 4.41
C SER A 188 -9.57 -16.99 4.64
N ARG A 189 -8.50 -17.72 4.93
CA ARG A 189 -7.14 -17.16 5.09
C ARG A 189 -6.54 -16.63 3.78
N ALA A 190 -7.02 -17.08 2.62
CA ALA A 190 -6.64 -16.48 1.34
C ALA A 190 -7.34 -15.12 1.17
N TYR A 191 -8.66 -15.06 1.36
CA TYR A 191 -9.41 -13.80 1.33
C TYR A 191 -8.93 -12.79 2.38
N GLU A 192 -8.52 -13.22 3.57
CA GLU A 192 -7.88 -12.37 4.58
C GLU A 192 -6.58 -11.73 4.06
N ARG A 193 -5.68 -12.53 3.47
CA ARG A 193 -4.42 -12.03 2.88
C ARG A 193 -4.66 -11.13 1.67
N ASP A 194 -5.62 -11.45 0.81
CA ASP A 194 -5.97 -10.61 -0.34
C ASP A 194 -6.56 -9.26 0.12
N LEU A 195 -7.38 -9.25 1.18
CA LEU A 195 -7.88 -8.02 1.80
C LEU A 195 -6.80 -7.23 2.54
N GLU A 196 -5.77 -7.88 3.09
CA GLU A 196 -4.57 -7.20 3.61
C GLU A 196 -3.76 -6.57 2.48
N HIS A 197 -3.52 -7.29 1.38
CA HIS A 197 -2.83 -6.76 0.20
C HIS A 197 -3.57 -5.59 -0.45
N GLU A 198 -4.91 -5.62 -0.54
CA GLU A 198 -5.68 -4.49 -1.07
C GLU A 198 -5.73 -3.28 -0.13
N ARG A 199 -5.63 -3.47 1.20
CA ARG A 199 -5.41 -2.36 2.16
C ARG A 199 -4.02 -1.76 1.99
N ASP A 200 -2.98 -2.59 1.98
CA ASP A 200 -1.59 -2.23 1.69
C ASP A 200 -1.47 -1.39 0.40
N ASN A 201 -2.13 -1.84 -0.67
CA ASN A 201 -2.15 -1.15 -1.96
C ASN A 201 -2.93 0.18 -1.88
N SER A 202 -4.07 0.20 -1.18
CA SER A 202 -4.84 1.43 -0.96
C SER A 202 -4.05 2.47 -0.18
N GLU A 203 -3.38 2.08 0.91
CA GLU A 203 -2.55 2.98 1.73
C GLU A 203 -1.37 3.55 0.94
N ARG A 204 -0.71 2.74 0.09
CA ARG A 204 0.32 3.23 -0.84
C ARG A 204 -0.23 4.27 -1.81
N LEU A 205 -1.39 4.02 -2.43
CA LEU A 205 -2.04 4.94 -3.35
C LEU A 205 -2.50 6.23 -2.66
N TYR A 206 -2.95 6.17 -1.40
CA TYR A 206 -3.23 7.37 -0.60
C TYR A 206 -1.96 8.17 -0.30
N ALA A 207 -0.86 7.53 0.09
CA ALA A 207 0.41 8.20 0.34
C ALA A 207 1.02 8.83 -0.93
N GLU A 208 0.92 8.16 -2.08
CA GLU A 208 1.31 8.72 -3.39
C GLU A 208 0.44 9.94 -3.77
N LEU A 209 -0.88 9.85 -3.56
CA LEU A 209 -1.81 10.96 -3.78
C LEU A 209 -1.54 12.14 -2.85
N GLU A 210 -1.15 11.91 -1.60
CA GLU A 210 -0.75 12.97 -0.67
C GLU A 210 0.58 13.61 -1.06
N ALA A 211 1.58 12.82 -1.46
CA ALA A 211 2.83 13.34 -1.98
C ALA A 211 2.64 14.17 -3.27
N GLU A 212 1.73 13.79 -4.17
CA GLU A 212 1.37 14.61 -5.34
C GLU A 212 0.58 15.88 -4.96
N LYS A 213 -0.31 15.82 -3.97
CA LYS A 213 -0.97 17.02 -3.43
C LYS A 213 0.06 18.00 -2.86
N GLU A 214 1.01 17.54 -2.05
CA GLU A 214 2.09 18.37 -1.50
C GLU A 214 2.96 19.00 -2.59
N LYS A 215 3.38 18.22 -3.61
CA LYS A 215 4.09 18.75 -4.79
C LYS A 215 3.28 19.83 -5.51
N SER A 216 1.97 19.60 -5.69
CA SER A 216 1.07 20.55 -6.35
C SER A 216 0.88 21.85 -5.55
N ALA A 217 0.77 21.75 -4.22
CA ALA A 217 0.64 22.90 -3.32
C ALA A 217 1.94 23.71 -3.24
N ASN A 218 3.10 23.04 -3.21
CA ASN A 218 4.41 23.66 -3.28
C ASN A 218 4.58 24.41 -4.61
N LEU A 219 4.26 23.77 -5.74
CA LEU A 219 4.28 24.42 -7.06
C LEU A 219 3.31 25.62 -7.13
N GLN A 220 2.13 25.53 -6.54
CA GLN A 220 1.20 26.66 -6.44
C GLN A 220 1.78 27.82 -5.61
N SER A 221 2.42 27.54 -4.47
CA SER A 221 3.13 28.56 -3.68
C SER A 221 4.24 29.23 -4.47
N VAL A 222 5.12 28.46 -5.13
CA VAL A 222 6.22 28.98 -5.95
C VAL A 222 5.71 29.82 -7.13
N LEU A 223 4.59 29.42 -7.75
CA LEU A 223 3.93 30.20 -8.79
C LEU A 223 3.31 31.49 -8.25
N GLN A 224 2.70 31.45 -7.05
CA GLN A 224 2.15 32.64 -6.38
C GLN A 224 3.26 33.61 -5.98
N ASP A 225 4.38 33.14 -5.44
CA ASP A 225 5.56 33.94 -5.10
C ASP A 225 6.20 34.56 -6.35
N PHE A 226 6.31 33.80 -7.45
CA PHE A 226 6.79 34.32 -8.73
C PHE A 226 5.84 35.36 -9.32
N GLN A 227 4.52 35.15 -9.24
CA GLN A 227 3.52 36.14 -9.65
C GLN A 227 3.63 37.41 -8.79
N ALA A 228 3.71 37.29 -7.46
CA ALA A 228 3.86 38.43 -6.56
C ALA A 228 5.17 39.21 -6.81
N ALA A 229 6.28 38.52 -7.09
CA ALA A 229 7.54 39.13 -7.48
C ALA A 229 7.43 39.87 -8.82
N LYS A 230 6.80 39.26 -9.84
CA LYS A 230 6.60 39.90 -11.16
C LYS A 230 5.63 41.08 -11.10
N ASP A 231 4.58 40.99 -10.30
CA ASP A 231 3.70 42.13 -10.00
C ASP A 231 4.47 43.26 -9.30
N HIS A 232 5.41 42.92 -8.41
CA HIS A 232 6.25 43.92 -7.75
C HIS A 232 7.22 44.59 -8.73
N GLU A 233 7.92 43.81 -9.57
CA GLU A 233 8.79 44.31 -10.65
C GLU A 233 8.02 45.23 -11.61
N LEU A 234 6.84 44.80 -12.08
CA LEU A 234 5.99 45.59 -12.98
C LEU A 234 5.53 46.89 -12.31
N ARG A 235 5.13 46.85 -11.04
CA ARG A 235 4.74 48.06 -10.28
C ARG A 235 5.93 48.99 -10.00
N GLN A 236 7.16 48.47 -9.90
CA GLN A 236 8.37 49.30 -9.85
C GLN A 236 8.65 49.96 -11.20
N ALA A 237 8.65 49.18 -12.29
CA ALA A 237 8.90 49.68 -13.64
C ALA A 237 7.86 50.73 -14.09
N VAL A 238 6.58 50.52 -13.77
CA VAL A 238 5.52 51.52 -14.02
C VAL A 238 5.81 52.81 -13.24
N LYS A 239 6.14 52.74 -11.95
CA LYS A 239 6.48 53.93 -11.15
C LYS A 239 7.72 54.65 -11.67
N GLU A 240 8.72 53.92 -12.17
CA GLU A 240 9.92 54.53 -12.75
C GLU A 240 9.58 55.23 -14.07
N LEU A 241 8.76 54.64 -14.93
CA LEU A 241 8.28 55.28 -16.16
C LEU A 241 7.38 56.48 -15.87
N GLU A 242 6.53 56.43 -14.83
CA GLU A 242 5.75 57.58 -14.33
C GLU A 242 6.66 58.70 -13.79
N ALA A 243 7.75 58.35 -13.08
CA ALA A 243 8.75 59.31 -12.62
C ALA A 243 9.51 59.95 -13.79
N GLN A 244 9.92 59.17 -14.80
CA GLN A 244 10.56 59.68 -16.01
C GLN A 244 9.60 60.54 -16.84
N LEU A 245 8.31 60.19 -16.92
CA LEU A 245 7.27 60.98 -17.60
C LEU A 245 7.01 62.31 -16.86
N THR A 246 6.90 62.29 -15.53
CA THR A 246 6.72 63.52 -14.74
C THR A 246 7.96 64.41 -14.78
N GLN A 247 9.17 63.85 -14.73
CA GLN A 247 10.42 64.60 -14.90
C GLN A 247 10.53 65.23 -16.31
N THR A 248 10.26 64.47 -17.37
CA THR A 248 10.35 64.99 -18.75
C THR A 248 9.26 66.01 -19.08
N THR A 249 8.04 65.85 -18.53
CA THR A 249 6.98 66.86 -18.67
C THR A 249 7.26 68.13 -17.86
N GLN A 250 7.87 68.03 -16.68
CA GLN A 250 8.38 69.20 -15.93
C GLN A 250 9.48 69.91 -16.71
N ALA A 251 10.52 69.20 -17.18
CA ALA A 251 11.59 69.80 -17.99
C ALA A 251 11.04 70.46 -19.27
N LEU A 252 10.07 69.83 -19.94
CA LEU A 252 9.38 70.39 -21.11
C LEU A 252 8.58 71.65 -20.77
N ALA A 253 7.94 71.71 -19.59
CA ALA A 253 7.27 72.91 -19.10
C ALA A 253 8.27 74.04 -18.78
N GLU A 254 9.41 73.72 -18.16
CA GLU A 254 10.50 74.69 -17.96
C GLU A 254 11.05 75.22 -19.28
N PHE A 255 11.33 74.34 -20.26
CA PHE A 255 11.84 74.76 -21.57
C PHE A 255 10.82 75.63 -22.32
N LYS A 256 9.51 75.34 -22.21
CA LYS A 256 8.46 76.23 -22.72
C LYS A 256 8.43 77.58 -22.00
N SER A 257 8.59 77.61 -20.67
CA SER A 257 8.66 78.86 -19.91
C SER A 257 9.90 79.68 -20.26
N ARG A 258 11.07 79.04 -20.41
CA ARG A 258 12.30 79.68 -20.89
C ARG A 258 12.15 80.23 -22.31
N ALA A 259 11.51 79.49 -23.21
CA ALA A 259 11.23 79.93 -24.57
C ALA A 259 10.30 81.15 -24.58
N LEU A 260 9.14 81.09 -23.90
CA LEU A 260 8.20 82.22 -23.80
C LEU A 260 8.84 83.46 -23.17
N ASN A 261 9.67 83.30 -22.13
CA ASN A 261 10.41 84.42 -21.54
C ASN A 261 11.44 85.03 -22.50
N ALA A 262 12.12 84.20 -23.30
CA ALA A 262 13.05 84.67 -24.33
C ALA A 262 12.33 85.33 -25.51
N GLU A 263 11.15 84.83 -25.91
CA GLU A 263 10.28 85.44 -26.92
C GLU A 263 9.78 86.83 -26.44
N LEU A 264 9.31 86.94 -25.20
CA LEU A 264 8.93 88.22 -24.60
C LEU A 264 10.10 89.22 -24.51
N GLN A 265 11.30 88.75 -24.14
CA GLN A 265 12.51 89.59 -24.16
C GLN A 265 12.92 90.00 -25.57
N LEU A 266 12.65 89.16 -26.58
CA LEU A 266 12.88 89.49 -27.99
C LEU A 266 11.87 90.54 -28.49
N GLU A 267 10.60 90.45 -28.09
CA GLU A 267 9.59 91.49 -28.36
C GLU A 267 9.90 92.82 -27.64
N GLU A 268 10.38 92.78 -26.38
CA GLU A 268 10.80 93.97 -25.63
C GLU A 268 12.07 94.61 -26.24
N THR A 269 13.06 93.81 -26.64
CA THR A 269 14.26 94.32 -27.32
C THR A 269 13.96 94.82 -28.74
N GLN A 270 13.01 94.21 -29.46
CA GLN A 270 12.55 94.69 -30.76
C GLN A 270 11.77 96.02 -30.65
N SER A 271 10.88 96.15 -29.66
CA SER A 271 10.09 97.37 -29.45
C SER A 271 10.89 98.52 -28.82
N SER A 272 11.89 98.23 -27.99
CA SER A 272 12.87 99.24 -27.57
C SER A 272 13.83 99.61 -28.71
N SER A 273 14.22 98.67 -29.58
CA SER A 273 15.02 98.98 -30.79
C SER A 273 14.26 99.84 -31.79
N SER A 274 12.95 99.63 -32.00
CA SER A 274 12.16 100.51 -32.88
C SER A 274 12.01 101.90 -32.27
N ARG A 275 11.77 101.99 -30.95
CA ARG A 275 11.76 103.27 -30.21
C ARG A 275 13.09 104.02 -30.30
N VAL A 276 14.23 103.32 -30.20
CA VAL A 276 15.57 103.91 -30.41
C VAL A 276 15.72 104.41 -31.84
N HIS A 277 15.26 103.66 -32.84
CA HIS A 277 15.30 104.07 -34.24
C HIS A 277 14.42 105.30 -34.54
N ASP A 278 13.29 105.47 -33.86
CA ASP A 278 12.45 106.66 -33.97
C ASP A 278 13.03 107.87 -33.22
N LEU A 279 13.62 107.67 -32.03
CA LEU A 279 14.38 108.70 -31.33
C LEU A 279 15.61 109.14 -32.15
N GLU A 280 16.27 108.22 -32.87
CA GLU A 280 17.33 108.55 -33.82
C GLU A 280 16.83 109.47 -34.95
N LYS A 281 15.62 109.25 -35.48
CA LYS A 281 15.02 110.14 -36.49
C LYS A 281 14.77 111.52 -35.88
N GLU A 282 14.13 111.57 -34.71
CA GLU A 282 13.85 112.83 -34.02
C GLU A 282 15.14 113.61 -33.70
N VAL A 283 16.22 112.92 -33.31
CA VAL A 283 17.55 113.52 -33.09
C VAL A 283 18.18 113.98 -34.40
N LYS A 284 18.04 113.26 -35.51
CA LYS A 284 18.53 113.68 -36.85
C LYS A 284 17.75 114.91 -37.35
N GLU A 285 16.43 114.93 -37.18
CA GLU A 285 15.57 116.07 -37.52
C GLU A 285 15.85 117.29 -36.65
N LYS A 286 16.01 117.13 -35.34
CA LYS A 286 16.39 118.22 -34.42
C LYS A 286 17.81 118.73 -34.71
N ASN A 287 18.76 117.87 -35.08
CA ASN A 287 20.08 118.32 -35.55
C ASN A 287 19.99 119.09 -36.88
N LEU A 288 19.14 118.67 -37.82
CA LEU A 288 18.86 119.42 -39.04
C LEU A 288 18.24 120.80 -38.74
N LEU A 289 17.28 120.86 -37.80
CA LEU A 289 16.66 122.10 -37.34
C LEU A 289 17.67 123.01 -36.62
N ILE A 290 18.54 122.47 -35.76
CA ILE A 290 19.65 123.20 -35.14
C ILE A 290 20.62 123.71 -36.21
N GLY A 291 20.87 122.94 -37.28
CA GLY A 291 21.65 123.38 -38.44
C GLY A 291 21.02 124.58 -39.15
N LYS A 292 19.71 124.54 -39.42
CA LYS A 292 18.94 125.66 -39.99
C LYS A 292 18.98 126.88 -39.08
N LEU A 293 18.62 126.73 -37.80
CA LEU A 293 18.62 127.82 -36.82
C LEU A 293 20.02 128.42 -36.59
N ARG A 294 21.09 127.63 -36.66
CA ARG A 294 22.47 128.14 -36.64
C ARG A 294 22.81 128.93 -37.90
N HIS A 295 22.37 128.50 -39.08
CA HIS A 295 22.56 129.23 -40.32
C HIS A 295 21.75 130.54 -40.34
N GLU A 296 20.49 130.50 -39.91
CA GLU A 296 19.64 131.68 -39.70
C GLU A 296 20.26 132.64 -38.67
N ALA A 297 20.80 132.15 -37.56
CA ALA A 297 21.50 132.98 -36.58
C ALA A 297 22.77 133.63 -37.16
N VAL A 298 23.51 132.94 -38.04
CA VAL A 298 24.64 133.53 -38.78
C VAL A 298 24.16 134.62 -39.74
N ILE A 299 23.09 134.39 -40.50
CA ILE A 299 22.48 135.39 -41.41
C ILE A 299 21.98 136.60 -40.62
N ILE A 300 21.34 136.41 -39.47
CA ILE A 300 20.88 137.50 -38.59
C ILE A 300 22.07 138.28 -38.02
N ASN A 301 23.17 137.60 -37.67
CA ASN A 301 24.38 138.26 -37.19
C ASN A 301 25.09 139.04 -38.32
N GLU A 302 25.02 138.55 -39.56
CA GLU A 302 25.48 139.26 -40.76
C GLU A 302 24.60 140.50 -41.05
N HIS A 303 23.27 140.38 -40.99
CA HIS A 303 22.34 141.50 -41.05
C HIS A 303 22.59 142.54 -39.95
N LEU A 304 22.94 142.10 -38.73
CA LEU A 304 23.27 142.97 -37.60
C LEU A 304 24.62 143.67 -37.80
N MET A 305 25.65 142.97 -38.30
CA MET A 305 26.91 143.60 -38.67
C MET A 305 26.73 144.63 -39.80
N GLU A 306 25.92 144.31 -40.80
CA GLU A 306 25.57 145.21 -41.90
C GLU A 306 24.79 146.46 -41.41
N ALA A 307 23.86 146.28 -40.48
CA ALA A 307 23.16 147.39 -39.82
C ALA A 307 24.09 148.28 -38.98
N LEU A 308 24.99 147.69 -38.19
CA LEU A 308 26.00 148.42 -37.41
C LEU A 308 26.99 149.15 -38.32
N ARG A 309 27.37 148.55 -39.46
CA ARG A 309 28.24 149.16 -40.48
C ARG A 309 27.59 150.38 -41.14
N ARG A 310 26.28 150.34 -41.38
CA ARG A 310 25.49 151.49 -41.84
C ARG A 310 25.38 152.58 -40.77
N LEU A 311 25.07 152.22 -39.52
CA LEU A 311 24.93 153.17 -38.41
C LEU A 311 26.24 153.95 -38.16
N ARG A 312 27.38 153.27 -38.19
CA ARG A 312 28.71 153.87 -37.96
C ARG A 312 29.13 154.88 -39.04
N ARG A 313 28.43 154.96 -40.18
CA ARG A 313 28.73 155.90 -41.28
C ARG A 313 27.97 157.23 -41.18
N ASN A 314 26.97 157.34 -40.30
CA ASN A 314 25.98 158.44 -40.31
C ASN A 314 26.04 159.37 -39.08
N SER A 315 27.06 159.24 -38.21
CA SER A 315 27.07 159.84 -36.85
C SER A 315 28.15 160.89 -36.61
N SER A 316 28.48 161.69 -37.63
CA SER A 316 29.47 162.77 -37.50
C SER A 316 29.19 163.97 -38.42
N GLU A 317 28.38 164.94 -37.96
CA GLU A 317 28.62 166.37 -38.19
C GLU A 317 27.71 167.30 -37.35
N VAL A 318 28.14 168.56 -37.25
CA VAL A 318 27.76 169.59 -36.27
C VAL A 318 26.26 169.96 -36.24
N ASN A 319 25.70 170.15 -35.05
CA ASN A 319 24.44 170.88 -34.82
C ASN A 319 24.56 171.78 -33.57
N VAL A 320 24.12 173.04 -33.65
CA VAL A 320 24.15 174.05 -32.56
C VAL A 320 22.78 174.71 -32.42
N ASP A 321 22.31 174.96 -31.20
CA ASP A 321 20.94 175.49 -30.98
C ASP A 321 20.78 176.96 -31.42
N ARG A 322 20.06 177.11 -32.53
CA ARG A 322 19.69 178.38 -33.16
C ARG A 322 18.92 179.34 -32.24
N ARG A 323 18.15 178.85 -31.25
CA ARG A 323 17.38 179.71 -30.33
C ARG A 323 18.28 180.45 -29.34
N LEU A 324 19.32 179.78 -28.83
CA LEU A 324 20.25 180.34 -27.86
C LEU A 324 21.02 181.53 -28.46
N VAL A 325 21.60 181.33 -29.66
CA VAL A 325 22.39 182.35 -30.37
C VAL A 325 21.56 183.59 -30.70
N SER A 326 20.30 183.41 -31.12
CA SER A 326 19.44 184.52 -31.55
C SER A 326 19.05 185.48 -30.42
N ASN A 327 18.86 185.00 -29.20
CA ASN A 327 18.50 185.85 -28.06
C ASN A 327 19.68 186.70 -27.58
N VAL A 328 20.88 186.11 -27.45
CA VAL A 328 22.08 186.85 -27.00
C VAL A 328 22.42 187.99 -27.97
N LEU A 329 22.29 187.75 -29.28
CA LEU A 329 22.57 188.76 -30.30
C LEU A 329 21.55 189.92 -30.32
N LEU A 330 20.28 189.66 -30.00
CA LEU A 330 19.26 190.70 -29.83
C LEU A 330 19.51 191.57 -28.58
N SER A 331 19.80 190.95 -27.42
CA SER A 331 20.15 191.67 -26.18
C SER A 331 21.43 192.49 -26.32
N PHE A 332 22.41 192.01 -27.08
CA PHE A 332 23.62 192.76 -27.42
C PHE A 332 23.31 194.04 -28.22
N LEU A 333 22.37 194.01 -29.17
CA LEU A 333 22.06 195.17 -30.00
C LEU A 333 21.34 196.29 -29.25
N THR A 334 20.37 195.96 -28.38
CA THR A 334 19.55 196.96 -27.65
C THR A 334 20.26 197.63 -26.47
N THR A 335 21.35 197.06 -25.96
CA THR A 335 22.08 197.60 -24.80
C THR A 335 22.93 198.82 -25.19
N PRO A 336 22.77 200.00 -24.54
CA PRO A 336 23.45 201.25 -24.93
C PRO A 336 24.99 201.16 -24.83
N ARG A 337 25.68 201.96 -25.65
CA ARG A 337 27.12 201.86 -25.98
C ARG A 337 28.13 202.11 -24.83
N GLY A 338 27.69 202.18 -23.57
CA GLY A 338 28.56 202.40 -22.39
C GLY A 338 28.49 201.32 -21.31
N ASP A 339 27.63 200.31 -21.42
CA ASP A 339 27.48 199.26 -20.38
C ASP A 339 28.51 198.13 -20.56
N ALA A 340 29.25 197.83 -19.48
CA ALA A 340 30.25 196.76 -19.43
C ALA A 340 29.67 195.36 -19.78
N LYS A 341 28.40 195.11 -19.45
CA LYS A 341 27.69 193.83 -19.76
C LYS A 341 27.69 193.50 -21.26
N ARG A 342 27.88 194.50 -22.11
CA ARG A 342 27.96 194.32 -23.57
C ARG A 342 29.16 193.45 -24.00
N PHE A 343 30.25 193.45 -23.23
CA PHE A 343 31.42 192.59 -23.50
C PHE A 343 31.19 191.14 -23.06
N GLU A 344 30.53 190.91 -21.92
CA GLU A 344 30.23 189.56 -21.40
C GLU A 344 29.33 188.77 -22.35
N MET A 345 28.27 189.40 -22.88
CA MET A 345 27.39 188.79 -23.90
C MET A 345 28.16 188.39 -25.18
N LEU A 346 29.16 189.17 -25.58
CA LEU A 346 29.96 188.89 -26.75
C LEU A 346 30.99 187.77 -26.49
N GLY A 347 31.52 187.67 -25.27
CA GLY A 347 32.33 186.53 -24.84
C GLY A 347 31.57 185.20 -24.85
N LEU A 348 30.31 185.20 -24.40
CA LEU A 348 29.45 184.01 -24.46
C LEU A 348 29.16 183.58 -25.91
N LEU A 349 28.90 184.53 -26.82
CA LEU A 349 28.74 184.26 -28.25
C LEU A 349 29.99 183.60 -28.85
N ALA A 350 31.18 184.08 -28.52
CA ALA A 350 32.44 183.50 -28.99
C ALA A 350 32.61 182.04 -28.55
N THR A 351 32.24 181.69 -27.31
CA THR A 351 32.30 180.31 -26.83
C THR A 351 31.23 179.39 -27.44
N VAL A 352 30.00 179.88 -27.65
CA VAL A 352 28.89 179.06 -28.20
C VAL A 352 29.06 178.78 -29.69
N LEU A 353 29.65 179.72 -30.44
CA LEU A 353 29.95 179.57 -31.86
C LEU A 353 31.37 179.05 -32.14
N SER A 354 32.13 178.71 -31.09
CA SER A 354 33.53 178.25 -31.17
C SER A 354 34.41 179.13 -32.07
N TRP A 355 34.30 180.46 -31.93
CA TRP A 355 35.07 181.42 -32.73
C TRP A 355 36.57 181.24 -32.54
N SER A 356 37.30 181.24 -33.65
CA SER A 356 38.76 181.20 -33.65
C SER A 356 39.34 182.49 -33.08
N ASP A 357 40.58 182.46 -32.56
CA ASP A 357 41.17 183.62 -31.89
C ASP A 357 41.29 184.86 -32.79
N ALA A 358 41.44 184.69 -34.12
CA ALA A 358 41.43 185.79 -35.08
C ALA A 358 40.06 186.49 -35.21
N GLU A 359 38.96 185.77 -34.96
CA GLU A 359 37.60 186.32 -34.93
C GLU A 359 37.33 187.02 -33.58
N ARG A 360 37.85 186.44 -32.49
CA ARG A 360 37.81 187.02 -31.13
C ARG A 360 38.61 188.33 -31.05
N GLU A 361 39.72 188.45 -31.78
CA GLU A 361 40.50 189.67 -31.92
C GLU A 361 39.73 190.74 -32.73
N LYS A 362 39.15 190.39 -33.88
CA LYS A 362 38.31 191.32 -34.69
C LYS A 362 37.10 191.85 -33.94
N ALA A 363 36.55 191.08 -33.01
CA ALA A 363 35.44 191.50 -32.14
C ALA A 363 35.91 192.28 -30.89
N GLY A 364 37.22 192.50 -30.73
CA GLY A 364 37.81 193.35 -29.68
C GLY A 364 37.93 192.70 -28.30
N LEU A 365 37.91 191.37 -28.19
CA LEU A 365 37.69 190.69 -26.91
C LEU A 365 38.96 190.33 -26.11
N GLN A 366 40.11 190.04 -26.74
CA GLN A 366 41.32 189.59 -26.01
C GLN A 366 42.65 189.81 -26.73
N ARG A 367 43.79 189.71 -26.00
CA ARG A 367 45.16 189.94 -26.47
C ARG A 367 46.19 188.96 -25.85
N THR A 368 46.76 188.08 -26.68
CA THR A 368 48.06 187.34 -26.60
C THR A 368 48.39 186.34 -25.45
N ASN A 369 49.24 185.35 -25.80
CA ASN A 369 50.06 184.40 -25.00
C ASN A 369 49.48 183.09 -24.40
N THR A 370 49.61 181.99 -25.18
CA THR A 370 50.39 180.72 -24.95
C THR A 370 50.32 179.83 -23.65
N PRO A 371 50.64 178.50 -23.72
CA PRO A 371 50.18 177.43 -22.77
C PRO A 371 51.30 176.53 -22.15
N VAL A 372 50.97 175.40 -21.45
CA VAL A 372 51.66 174.05 -21.46
C VAL A 372 51.07 172.97 -20.47
N SER A 373 51.51 171.70 -20.60
CA SER A 373 50.95 170.37 -20.20
C SER A 373 51.56 169.64 -18.96
N GLY A 374 50.95 168.52 -18.49
CA GLY A 374 51.57 167.38 -17.72
C GLY A 374 50.70 166.75 -16.59
N SER A 375 50.91 165.54 -16.02
CA SER A 375 51.58 164.27 -16.45
C SER A 375 51.43 163.10 -15.41
N GLY A 376 51.32 161.82 -15.82
CA GLY A 376 51.69 160.58 -15.04
C GLY A 376 50.68 159.89 -14.06
N MET A 377 50.87 158.65 -13.53
CA MET A 377 51.71 157.48 -13.94
C MET A 377 51.46 156.14 -13.15
N LEU A 378 51.35 154.98 -13.85
CA LEU A 378 51.46 153.52 -13.43
C LEU A 378 50.53 152.93 -12.32
N TRP A 379 50.26 151.62 -12.18
CA TRP A 379 50.88 150.30 -12.58
C TRP A 379 49.80 149.23 -12.95
N GLY A 380 50.04 147.96 -13.38
CA GLY A 380 51.23 147.30 -13.95
C GLY A 380 51.38 145.73 -13.81
N ARG A 381 50.98 144.94 -14.85
CA ARG A 381 51.49 143.56 -15.25
C ARG A 381 51.07 142.28 -14.46
N SER A 382 51.20 141.03 -14.97
CA SER A 382 51.95 140.47 -16.16
C SER A 382 51.33 139.18 -16.83
N PRO A 383 51.71 138.75 -18.08
CA PRO A 383 51.05 137.64 -18.84
C PRO A 383 51.93 136.62 -19.67
N THR A 384 51.29 135.58 -20.28
CA THR A 384 51.68 134.78 -21.51
C THR A 384 52.95 133.87 -21.47
N PRO A 385 53.29 132.95 -22.45
CA PRO A 385 52.74 132.67 -23.82
C PRO A 385 52.51 131.15 -24.20
N ALA A 386 52.47 130.80 -25.50
CA ALA A 386 52.37 129.43 -26.11
C ALA A 386 53.46 129.23 -27.22
N PRO A 387 53.76 128.01 -27.79
CA PRO A 387 53.00 127.43 -28.95
C PRO A 387 53.12 125.89 -29.29
N LYS A 388 52.33 125.43 -30.30
CA LYS A 388 52.52 124.36 -31.34
C LYS A 388 53.31 123.03 -31.12
N ALA A 389 52.73 121.89 -31.56
CA ALA A 389 53.18 120.96 -32.65
C ALA A 389 53.01 119.42 -32.42
N GLU A 390 52.62 118.73 -33.51
CA GLU A 390 52.89 117.34 -34.00
C GLU A 390 52.80 116.04 -33.13
N LEU A 391 51.85 115.18 -33.52
CA LEU A 391 51.98 113.75 -33.91
C LEU A 391 52.99 112.81 -33.19
N GLU A 392 52.48 111.82 -32.42
CA GLU A 392 52.65 110.37 -32.76
C GLU A 392 51.66 109.44 -32.00
N LYS A 393 51.89 108.11 -31.98
CA LYS A 393 50.89 107.06 -31.74
C LYS A 393 51.46 105.83 -31.00
N SER A 394 50.93 105.50 -29.81
CA SER A 394 51.15 104.20 -29.14
C SER A 394 50.15 103.90 -28.02
N ASP A 395 49.72 102.64 -27.95
CA ASP A 395 49.16 101.85 -26.83
C ASP A 395 48.48 102.52 -25.61
N GLU A 396 47.15 102.47 -25.59
CA GLU A 396 46.33 102.43 -24.36
C GLU A 396 45.57 101.09 -24.20
N THR A 397 45.75 100.15 -25.13
CA THR A 397 44.94 98.92 -25.28
C THR A 397 45.28 97.76 -24.34
N GLU A 398 46.39 97.82 -23.61
CA GLU A 398 46.79 96.76 -22.67
C GLU A 398 46.14 96.86 -21.28
N SER A 399 45.58 98.01 -20.90
CA SER A 399 45.08 98.21 -19.52
C SER A 399 43.70 97.59 -19.25
N PHE A 400 42.82 97.49 -20.26
CA PHE A 400 41.47 96.92 -20.09
C PHE A 400 41.42 95.41 -20.35
N SER A 401 42.19 94.94 -21.33
CA SER A 401 42.30 93.52 -21.68
C SER A 401 42.84 92.70 -20.50
N ARG A 402 43.82 93.22 -19.75
CA ARG A 402 44.41 92.56 -18.58
C ARG A 402 43.41 92.39 -17.44
N LEU A 403 42.63 93.42 -17.12
CA LEU A 403 41.55 93.38 -16.12
C LEU A 403 40.40 92.45 -16.52
N TRP A 404 40.08 92.37 -17.82
CA TRP A 404 39.04 91.47 -18.32
C TRP A 404 39.48 89.99 -18.33
N VAL A 405 40.77 89.73 -18.61
CA VAL A 405 41.38 88.39 -18.47
C VAL A 405 41.48 87.97 -17.00
N GLU A 406 41.83 88.89 -16.10
CA GLU A 406 41.84 88.63 -14.65
C GLU A 406 40.43 88.31 -14.13
N PHE A 407 39.42 89.08 -14.53
CA PHE A 407 38.02 88.80 -14.25
C PHE A 407 37.61 87.39 -14.71
N LEU A 408 37.85 87.04 -15.98
CA LEU A 408 37.53 85.72 -16.52
C LEU A 408 38.26 84.57 -15.81
N LEU A 409 39.51 84.76 -15.37
CA LEU A 409 40.24 83.77 -14.57
C LEU A 409 39.69 83.62 -13.15
N THR A 410 39.25 84.71 -12.51
CA THR A 410 38.62 84.64 -11.17
C THR A 410 37.20 84.05 -11.22
N GLU A 411 36.38 84.41 -12.20
CA GLU A 411 34.99 83.91 -12.27
C GLU A 411 34.93 82.45 -12.73
N SER A 412 35.78 82.02 -13.68
CA SER A 412 35.87 80.61 -14.10
C SER A 412 36.47 79.67 -13.05
N SER A 413 37.17 80.20 -12.03
CA SER A 413 37.66 79.40 -10.89
C SER A 413 36.75 79.46 -9.65
N ALA A 414 35.80 80.42 -9.58
CA ALA A 414 34.81 80.51 -8.51
C ALA A 414 33.59 79.56 -8.67
N GLY A 415 33.50 78.85 -9.80
CA GLY A 415 32.41 77.91 -10.10
C GLY A 415 32.55 76.50 -9.48
N ALA A 416 33.58 76.26 -8.66
CA ALA A 416 33.85 74.96 -8.04
C ALA A 416 33.88 75.04 -6.50
N ASP A 417 33.34 73.99 -5.87
CA ASP A 417 33.34 73.65 -4.45
C ASP A 417 32.68 74.61 -3.44
N ASN A 418 31.56 74.14 -2.84
CA ASN A 418 31.17 74.20 -1.41
C ASN A 418 29.64 73.89 -1.26
N THR A 419 29.10 73.04 -0.36
CA THR A 419 29.63 72.05 0.62
C THR A 419 28.59 70.87 0.83
N PRO A 420 28.27 70.24 2.01
CA PRO A 420 28.36 68.77 2.16
C PRO A 420 27.09 68.10 2.80
N PRO A 421 27.18 67.12 3.73
CA PRO A 421 27.43 65.65 3.66
C PRO A 421 26.11 64.85 4.01
N PRO A 422 26.02 63.63 4.63
CA PRO A 422 27.03 62.63 5.06
C PRO A 422 26.68 61.11 4.89
N LYS A 423 27.61 60.26 5.40
CA LYS A 423 27.48 58.85 5.90
C LYS A 423 27.86 57.66 4.99
N ASN A 424 29.09 57.19 5.19
CA ASN A 424 29.55 55.80 5.38
C ASN A 424 28.60 54.63 5.04
N ALA A 425 28.96 53.83 4.03
CA ALA A 425 28.60 52.40 3.95
C ALA A 425 29.54 51.60 3.02
N SER A 426 30.50 50.85 3.59
CA SER A 426 31.00 49.55 3.05
C SER A 426 32.05 48.96 4.00
N LEU A 427 31.96 47.64 4.22
CA LEU A 427 32.88 46.86 5.07
C LEU A 427 33.77 45.98 4.19
N PRO A 428 35.07 45.80 4.53
CA PRO A 428 35.87 44.70 4.01
C PRO A 428 35.64 43.43 4.86
N GLY A 429 35.63 42.26 4.23
CA GLY A 429 35.69 40.97 4.95
C GLY A 429 34.84 39.86 4.35
N SER A 430 35.46 39.02 3.52
CA SER A 430 34.94 37.69 3.19
C SER A 430 36.08 36.73 2.82
N PRO A 431 36.28 35.69 3.63
CA PRO A 431 36.78 34.41 3.11
C PRO A 431 36.00 33.21 3.67
N THR A 432 36.05 32.08 2.94
CA THR A 432 35.65 30.70 3.36
C THR A 432 34.14 30.47 3.68
N VAL A 433 33.51 29.32 3.40
CA VAL A 433 33.94 27.99 2.89
C VAL A 433 33.09 27.59 1.65
N ALA A 434 33.58 26.62 0.87
CA ALA A 434 32.99 26.17 -0.39
C ALA A 434 31.74 25.25 -0.29
N SER A 435 30.93 25.26 -1.36
CA SER A 435 30.18 24.10 -1.87
C SER A 435 30.03 24.24 -3.40
N HIS A 436 29.70 23.12 -4.08
CA HIS A 436 29.86 22.86 -5.53
C HIS A 436 31.32 22.63 -5.99
N GLY A 437 31.60 21.70 -6.90
CA GLY A 437 30.71 20.69 -7.51
C GLY A 437 31.52 19.66 -8.33
N LEU A 438 31.08 18.41 -8.37
CA LEU A 438 31.79 17.34 -9.09
C LEU A 438 31.58 17.39 -10.61
N SER A 439 32.56 16.85 -11.32
CA SER A 439 32.77 17.02 -12.78
C SER A 439 32.20 15.81 -13.58
N PRO A 440 32.41 15.66 -14.91
CA PRO A 440 31.24 15.53 -15.79
C PRO A 440 31.35 14.37 -16.82
N SER A 441 30.58 14.47 -17.91
CA SER A 441 30.79 13.84 -19.22
C SER A 441 30.43 12.36 -19.40
N LEU A 442 29.42 12.13 -20.24
CA LEU A 442 29.39 11.02 -21.19
C LEU A 442 29.14 11.54 -22.61
N LYS A 443 29.60 10.80 -23.63
CA LYS A 443 29.55 11.18 -25.05
C LYS A 443 29.08 10.01 -25.93
N SER A 444 28.20 10.35 -26.89
CA SER A 444 28.12 9.80 -28.27
C SER A 444 27.55 8.39 -28.55
N THR A 445 26.63 8.36 -29.55
CA THR A 445 26.30 7.27 -30.51
C THR A 445 25.69 5.95 -29.96
N ARG A 446 24.72 5.26 -30.61
CA ARG A 446 24.02 5.34 -31.94
C ARG A 446 22.48 5.20 -31.68
N ARG A 447 21.48 5.61 -32.51
CA ARG A 447 21.14 5.44 -33.95
C ARG A 447 20.92 3.96 -34.35
N ILE A 448 19.81 3.50 -34.99
CA ILE A 448 18.61 4.11 -35.63
C ILE A 448 17.43 3.08 -35.72
N VAL A 449 16.18 3.52 -36.05
CA VAL A 449 15.05 2.75 -36.69
C VAL A 449 14.39 1.63 -35.83
N SER A 450 13.08 1.55 -35.51
CA SER A 450 11.75 1.69 -36.20
C SER A 450 11.33 0.44 -37.02
N SER A 451 10.06 -0.01 -37.15
CA SER A 451 8.73 0.59 -36.89
C SER A 451 7.57 -0.44 -36.73
N SER A 452 6.37 0.05 -36.38
CA SER A 452 5.01 -0.37 -36.86
C SER A 452 4.44 -1.81 -36.67
N SER A 453 3.47 -1.92 -35.73
CA SER A 453 2.10 -2.51 -35.85
C SER A 453 1.79 -3.82 -36.63
N SER A 454 1.25 -4.82 -35.90
CA SER A 454 -0.10 -5.47 -35.99
C SER A 454 -0.79 -5.81 -37.34
N PRO A 455 -1.70 -6.83 -37.44
CA PRO A 455 -1.94 -8.02 -36.57
C PRO A 455 -2.33 -9.35 -37.33
N MET A 456 -2.76 -10.38 -36.57
CA MET A 456 -3.69 -11.51 -36.95
C MET A 456 -3.19 -12.79 -37.70
N THR A 457 -4.01 -13.84 -37.50
CA THR A 457 -4.25 -15.11 -38.26
C THR A 457 -3.39 -16.40 -38.12
N SER A 458 -4.12 -17.51 -37.87
CA SER A 458 -3.96 -18.92 -38.33
C SER A 458 -2.73 -19.79 -38.00
N SER A 459 -2.94 -20.70 -37.02
CA SER A 459 -2.97 -22.20 -37.11
C SER A 459 -1.81 -23.04 -37.70
N PRO A 460 -1.65 -24.34 -37.31
CA PRO A 460 -0.34 -25.02 -37.26
C PRO A 460 -0.12 -26.24 -38.19
N ASN A 461 1.14 -26.67 -38.32
CA ASN A 461 1.58 -28.03 -38.71
C ASN A 461 3.00 -28.29 -38.14
N LEU A 462 3.21 -29.26 -37.26
CA LEU A 462 3.55 -30.69 -37.48
C LEU A 462 5.00 -31.00 -37.92
N THR A 463 5.77 -31.62 -37.02
CA THR A 463 6.81 -32.64 -37.26
C THR A 463 7.19 -33.25 -35.89
N LEU A 464 6.65 -34.42 -35.53
CA LEU A 464 7.15 -35.78 -35.81
C LEU A 464 8.45 -36.16 -35.06
N GLY A 465 8.30 -36.93 -33.98
CA GLY A 465 9.34 -37.73 -33.34
C GLY A 465 8.76 -39.10 -32.90
N PRO A 466 9.47 -40.23 -33.08
CA PRO A 466 8.87 -41.57 -32.93
C PRO A 466 9.00 -42.18 -31.52
N PRO A 467 8.03 -43.02 -31.07
CA PRO A 467 8.12 -43.76 -29.82
C PRO A 467 8.81 -45.15 -29.98
N PRO A 468 9.56 -45.65 -28.97
CA PRO A 468 10.09 -47.01 -28.96
C PRO A 468 9.01 -48.07 -28.67
N SER A 469 9.21 -49.29 -29.17
CA SER A 469 8.16 -50.32 -29.29
C SER A 469 7.93 -51.18 -28.04
N ARG A 470 6.68 -51.62 -27.84
CA ARG A 470 6.35 -52.76 -26.95
C ARG A 470 6.83 -54.10 -27.53
N LYS A 471 7.54 -54.89 -26.73
CA LYS A 471 7.72 -56.34 -26.87
C LYS A 471 8.22 -56.90 -25.52
N GLY A 472 7.61 -57.90 -24.88
CA GLY A 472 6.39 -58.64 -25.17
C GLY A 472 6.53 -60.08 -24.67
N LYS A 473 5.69 -60.52 -23.73
CA LYS A 473 5.53 -61.93 -23.34
C LYS A 473 4.28 -62.15 -22.50
N GLU A 474 3.29 -62.81 -23.09
CA GLU A 474 2.24 -63.50 -22.36
C GLU A 474 2.76 -64.90 -21.96
N LYS A 475 2.28 -65.40 -20.82
CA LYS A 475 2.16 -66.84 -20.57
C LYS A 475 1.00 -67.13 -19.64
N GLU A 476 -0.08 -67.57 -20.27
CA GLU A 476 -1.00 -68.64 -19.84
C GLU A 476 -0.21 -69.84 -19.23
N ILE A 477 -0.75 -70.78 -18.44
CA ILE A 477 -2.11 -71.34 -18.34
C ILE A 477 -2.32 -71.96 -16.93
N THR A 478 -3.55 -71.95 -16.40
CA THR A 478 -4.08 -72.84 -15.31
C THR A 478 -3.39 -72.83 -13.92
N THR A 479 -4.06 -73.19 -12.82
CA THR A 479 -5.42 -73.78 -12.63
C THR A 479 -6.33 -72.87 -11.83
#